data_AF-A0AAP1GAB0-F1
#
_entry.id   AF-A0AAP1GAB0-F1
#
_cell.length_a   1.000
_cell.length_b   1.000
_cell.length_c   1.000
_cell.angle_alpha   90.00
_cell.angle_beta   90.00
_cell.angle_gamma   90.00
#
_symmetry.space_group_name_H-M   'P 1'
#
loop_
_entity.id
_entity.type
_entity.pdbx_description
1 polymer ?
#
loop_
_entity_poly.entity_id
_entity_poly.type
_entity_poly.pdbx_seq_one_letter_code
_entity_poly.pdbx_strand_id
1 'polypeptide(L)'
;MKQGNDTNGSASDTRERILQTASELFYREGTRAVGVDLIVAQAGVAKTSLYRYFATKDDLIEAFLLREDADFWAHWDAVAAQHRRSPRDELDAQLQWIGERIERPGYRGCPQINIAAEYADSNHPARKVAVAHKQELRRRLTELASAMRIDEPETYALRLATVIDGALSSGQALHAHGPVRFLQEFAQLLMPKKGRK
;
A
#
# COMPACT_ATOMS: atom_id res chain seq x y z
N MET A 1 40.08 -16.45 29.20
CA MET A 1 39.64 -15.09 29.55
C MET A 1 38.24 -14.91 28.95
N LYS A 2 37.24 -14.59 29.78
CA LYS A 2 35.82 -14.39 29.39
C LYS A 2 35.62 -13.01 28.76
N GLN A 3 34.68 -12.93 27.80
CA GLN A 3 33.67 -11.88 27.53
C GLN A 3 32.99 -12.30 26.20
N GLY A 4 31.69 -12.57 26.06
CA GLY A 4 30.48 -11.88 26.56
C GLY A 4 30.35 -10.59 25.76
N ASN A 5 29.34 -10.30 24.94
CA ASN A 5 27.91 -10.62 24.90
C ASN A 5 27.36 -10.08 23.57
N ASP A 6 26.43 -10.75 22.88
CA ASP A 6 25.53 -10.09 21.89
C ASP A 6 24.20 -10.87 21.80
N THR A 7 23.42 -10.83 22.88
CA THR A 7 22.03 -11.32 22.95
C THR A 7 21.03 -10.29 22.40
N ASN A 8 21.31 -9.65 21.26
CA ASN A 8 20.39 -8.69 20.64
C ASN A 8 19.71 -9.21 19.35
N GLY A 9 20.12 -10.38 18.86
CA GLY A 9 19.52 -11.07 17.70
C GLY A 9 18.39 -12.07 18.05
N SER A 10 17.66 -11.88 19.16
CA SER A 10 16.63 -12.85 19.59
C SER A 10 15.22 -12.26 19.67
N ALA A 11 15.08 -11.03 20.16
CA ALA A 11 13.78 -10.40 20.37
C ALA A 11 13.26 -9.67 19.12
N SER A 12 14.12 -8.85 18.49
CA SER A 12 13.80 -8.14 17.25
C SER A 12 13.54 -9.12 16.10
N ASP A 13 14.40 -10.12 15.96
CA ASP A 13 14.26 -11.20 14.97
C ASP A 13 12.95 -12.00 15.14
N THR A 14 12.52 -12.25 16.38
CA THR A 14 11.24 -12.93 16.63
C THR A 14 10.05 -12.06 16.23
N ARG A 15 10.05 -10.78 16.62
CA ARG A 15 8.98 -9.83 16.23
C ARG A 15 8.89 -9.72 14.72
N GLU A 16 10.04 -9.60 14.05
CA GLU A 16 10.13 -9.50 12.60
C GLU A 16 9.61 -10.75 11.91
N ARG A 17 10.05 -11.94 12.34
CA ARG A 17 9.52 -13.22 11.81
C ARG A 17 8.01 -13.32 11.92
N ILE A 18 7.44 -12.94 13.06
CA ILE A 18 5.99 -12.95 13.26
C ILE A 18 5.31 -12.02 12.25
N LEU A 19 5.80 -10.79 12.13
CA LEU A 19 5.20 -9.80 11.24
C LEU A 19 5.37 -10.20 9.77
N GLN A 20 6.52 -10.75 9.37
CA GLN A 20 6.76 -11.25 8.03
C GLN A 20 5.79 -12.39 7.67
N THR A 21 5.71 -13.43 8.51
CA THR A 21 4.78 -14.55 8.29
C THR A 21 3.32 -14.08 8.26
N ALA A 22 2.94 -13.18 9.18
CA ALA A 22 1.60 -12.61 9.19
C ALA A 22 1.31 -11.81 7.92
N SER A 23 2.26 -11.00 7.45
CA SER A 23 2.10 -10.17 6.24
C SER A 23 1.86 -11.03 5.00
N GLU A 24 2.64 -12.09 4.82
CA GLU A 24 2.48 -13.03 3.71
C GLU A 24 1.12 -13.73 3.74
N LEU A 25 0.72 -14.23 4.90
CA LEU A 25 -0.56 -14.90 5.08
C LEU A 25 -1.74 -13.94 4.89
N PHE A 26 -1.70 -12.77 5.53
CA PHE A 26 -2.75 -11.76 5.42
C PHE A 26 -2.93 -11.27 4.00
N TYR A 27 -1.84 -11.01 3.27
CA TYR A 27 -1.94 -10.56 1.88
C TYR A 27 -2.53 -11.64 0.96
N ARG A 28 -2.10 -12.90 1.12
CA ARG A 28 -2.54 -14.00 0.26
C ARG A 28 -3.97 -14.44 0.56
N GLU A 29 -4.29 -14.64 1.83
CA GLU A 29 -5.48 -15.37 2.28
C GLU A 29 -6.54 -14.47 2.92
N GLY A 30 -6.20 -13.21 3.25
CA GLY A 30 -7.11 -12.26 3.87
C GLY A 30 -7.04 -12.30 5.40
N THR A 31 -7.19 -11.14 6.03
CA THR A 31 -6.96 -11.00 7.47
C THR A 31 -8.00 -11.70 8.33
N ARG A 32 -9.25 -11.79 7.86
CA ARG A 32 -10.30 -12.54 8.57
C ARG A 32 -10.10 -14.06 8.54
N ALA A 33 -9.63 -14.61 7.42
CA ALA A 33 -9.46 -16.05 7.25
C ALA A 33 -8.26 -16.59 8.05
N VAL A 34 -7.20 -15.80 8.19
CA VAL A 34 -5.96 -16.23 8.85
C VAL A 34 -6.10 -16.13 10.37
N GLY A 35 -6.04 -17.27 11.06
CA GLY A 35 -6.02 -17.33 12.53
C GLY A 35 -4.62 -17.11 13.13
N VAL A 36 -4.56 -16.66 14.38
CA VAL A 36 -3.29 -16.51 15.13
C VAL A 36 -2.54 -17.84 15.24
N ASP A 37 -3.26 -18.95 15.37
CA ASP A 37 -2.66 -20.28 15.52
C ASP A 37 -1.90 -20.72 14.25
N LEU A 38 -2.40 -20.34 13.06
CA LEU A 38 -1.70 -20.59 11.79
C LEU A 38 -0.41 -19.76 11.71
N ILE A 39 -0.46 -18.49 12.11
CA ILE A 39 0.69 -17.58 12.09
C ILE A 39 1.79 -18.12 12.99
N VAL A 40 1.48 -18.49 14.23
CA VAL A 40 2.50 -18.95 15.19
C VAL A 40 3.10 -20.30 14.80
N ALA A 41 2.30 -21.18 14.17
CA ALA A 41 2.77 -22.44 13.63
C ALA A 41 3.76 -22.23 12.47
N GLN A 42 3.43 -21.36 11.51
CA GLN A 42 4.32 -21.07 10.37
C GLN A 42 5.54 -20.23 10.77
N ALA A 43 5.38 -19.28 11.69
CA ALA A 43 6.47 -18.46 12.20
C ALA A 43 7.41 -19.26 13.12
N GLY A 44 7.01 -20.45 13.59
CA GLY A 44 7.80 -21.28 14.50
C GLY A 44 8.00 -20.61 15.87
N VAL A 45 6.94 -20.01 16.43
CA VAL A 45 6.96 -19.31 17.72
C VAL A 45 5.82 -19.77 18.61
N ALA A 46 5.93 -19.54 19.92
CA ALA A 46 4.80 -19.75 20.84
C ALA A 46 3.78 -18.60 20.74
N LYS A 47 2.50 -18.91 20.92
CA LYS A 47 1.40 -17.92 20.97
C LYS A 47 1.62 -16.82 22.01
N THR A 48 2.18 -17.17 23.17
CA THR A 48 2.58 -16.21 24.20
C THR A 48 3.66 -15.23 23.74
N SER A 49 4.57 -15.66 22.84
CA SER A 49 5.58 -14.77 22.26
C SER A 49 4.98 -13.80 21.26
N LEU A 50 3.97 -14.21 20.48
CA LEU A 50 3.23 -13.30 19.60
C LEU A 50 2.55 -12.20 20.41
N TYR A 51 1.79 -12.57 21.44
CA TYR A 51 1.07 -11.58 22.26
C TYR A 51 1.97 -10.69 23.10
N ARG A 52 3.25 -11.05 23.29
CA ARG A 52 4.26 -10.16 23.88
C ARG A 52 4.61 -8.98 22.98
N TYR A 53 4.54 -9.15 21.65
CA TYR A 53 4.88 -8.10 20.68
C TYR A 53 3.66 -7.40 20.07
N PHE A 54 2.54 -8.11 19.94
CA PHE A 54 1.29 -7.60 19.37
C PHE A 54 0.16 -7.99 20.32
N ALA A 55 -0.35 -7.04 21.10
CA ALA A 55 -1.28 -7.34 22.19
C ALA A 55 -2.60 -7.95 21.68
N THR A 56 -3.00 -7.56 20.47
CA THR A 56 -4.14 -8.14 19.76
C THR A 56 -3.77 -8.56 18.33
N LYS A 57 -4.67 -9.33 17.69
CA LYS A 57 -4.56 -9.62 16.26
C LYS A 57 -4.72 -8.34 15.43
N ASP A 58 -5.55 -7.40 15.90
CA ASP A 58 -5.80 -6.15 15.20
C ASP A 58 -4.54 -5.25 15.20
N ASP A 59 -3.75 -5.28 16.27
CA ASP A 59 -2.44 -4.61 16.33
C ASP A 59 -1.45 -5.23 15.32
N LEU A 60 -1.50 -6.56 15.15
CA LEU A 60 -0.67 -7.25 14.15
C LEU A 60 -1.12 -6.92 12.72
N ILE A 61 -2.41 -6.79 12.48
CA ILE A 61 -2.97 -6.36 11.18
C ILE A 61 -2.60 -4.90 10.89
N GLU A 62 -2.68 -4.01 11.89
CA GLU A 62 -2.21 -2.63 11.77
C GLU A 62 -0.73 -2.58 11.41
N ALA A 63 0.11 -3.35 12.11
CA ALA A 63 1.55 -3.42 11.82
C ALA A 63 1.84 -3.93 10.39
N PHE A 64 1.06 -4.90 9.90
CA PHE A 64 1.12 -5.36 8.52
C PHE A 64 0.81 -4.22 7.53
N LEU A 65 -0.27 -3.48 7.74
CA LEU A 65 -0.61 -2.35 6.87
C LEU A 65 0.39 -1.22 6.91
N LEU A 66 0.96 -0.91 8.09
CA LEU A 66 2.01 0.10 8.21
C LEU A 66 3.26 -0.31 7.43
N ARG A 67 3.61 -1.60 7.40
CA ARG A 67 4.69 -2.13 6.55
C ARG A 67 4.38 -1.91 5.08
N GLU A 68 3.21 -2.35 4.62
CA GLU A 68 2.78 -2.19 3.22
C GLU A 68 2.68 -0.72 2.80
N ASP A 69 2.27 0.16 3.71
CA ASP A 69 2.20 1.60 3.49
C ASP A 69 3.59 2.21 3.36
N ALA A 70 4.50 1.89 4.28
CA ALA A 70 5.89 2.34 4.23
C ALA A 70 6.59 1.88 2.94
N ASP A 71 6.41 0.62 2.55
CA ASP A 71 6.98 0.09 1.31
C ASP A 71 6.41 0.80 0.07
N PHE A 72 5.10 1.08 0.05
CA PHE A 72 4.48 1.83 -1.04
C PHE A 72 5.06 3.24 -1.16
N TRP A 73 5.14 3.97 -0.05
CA TRP A 73 5.64 5.34 -0.06
C TRP A 73 7.14 5.43 -0.33
N ALA A 74 7.93 4.46 0.13
CA ALA A 74 9.35 4.38 -0.21
C ALA A 74 9.57 4.24 -1.73
N HIS A 75 8.76 3.42 -2.41
CA HIS A 75 8.81 3.32 -3.87
C HIS A 75 8.32 4.60 -4.56
N TRP A 76 7.22 5.19 -4.09
CA TRP A 76 6.73 6.46 -4.60
C TRP A 76 7.80 7.54 -4.51
N ASP A 77 8.45 7.67 -3.36
CA ASP A 77 9.49 8.68 -3.11
C ASP A 77 10.73 8.43 -3.97
N ALA A 78 11.08 7.15 -4.20
CA ALA A 78 12.17 6.78 -5.10
C ALA A 78 11.88 7.15 -6.56
N VAL A 79 10.63 7.02 -7.02
CA VAL A 79 10.20 7.49 -8.35
C VAL A 79 10.22 9.02 -8.41
N ALA A 80 9.61 9.69 -7.43
CA ALA A 80 9.56 11.16 -7.37
C ALA A 80 10.97 11.79 -7.38
N ALA A 81 11.92 11.19 -6.66
CA ALA A 81 13.29 11.67 -6.61
C ALA A 81 13.99 11.69 -7.98
N GLN A 82 13.57 10.86 -8.94
CA GLN A 82 14.13 10.80 -10.30
C GLN A 82 13.55 11.88 -11.22
N HIS A 83 12.38 12.45 -10.90
CA HIS A 83 11.62 13.34 -11.78
C HIS A 83 11.38 14.75 -11.22
N ARG A 84 12.18 15.21 -10.24
CA ARG A 84 12.01 16.49 -9.50
C ARG A 84 11.76 17.75 -10.33
N ARG A 85 12.11 17.76 -11.62
CA ARG A 85 11.96 18.92 -12.53
C ARG A 85 10.80 18.79 -13.52
N SER A 86 10.12 17.65 -13.54
CA SER A 86 9.04 17.37 -14.49
C SER A 86 7.89 16.64 -13.79
N PRO A 87 6.89 17.38 -13.25
CA PRO A 87 5.77 16.76 -12.55
C PRO A 87 4.90 15.89 -13.47
N ARG A 88 4.91 16.14 -14.78
CA ARG A 88 4.25 15.27 -15.76
C ARG A 88 4.98 13.93 -15.90
N ASP A 89 6.29 13.96 -16.08
CA ASP A 89 7.06 12.72 -16.19
C ASP A 89 7.05 11.94 -14.86
N GLU A 90 7.04 12.65 -13.73
CA GLU A 90 6.82 12.02 -12.43
C GLU A 90 5.48 11.29 -12.40
N LEU A 91 4.39 11.95 -12.76
CA LEU A 91 3.08 11.33 -12.77
C LEU A 91 3.04 10.10 -13.69
N ASP A 92 3.55 10.22 -14.91
CA ASP A 92 3.57 9.12 -15.87
C ASP A 92 4.39 7.92 -15.34
N ALA A 93 5.51 8.19 -14.67
CA ALA A 93 6.34 7.17 -14.03
C ALA A 93 5.65 6.50 -12.82
N GLN A 94 4.92 7.27 -12.00
CA GLN A 94 4.13 6.71 -10.90
C GLN A 94 3.04 5.78 -11.42
N LEU A 95 2.31 6.21 -12.46
CA LEU A 95 1.24 5.41 -13.07
C LEU A 95 1.79 4.14 -13.74
N GLN A 96 2.97 4.25 -14.37
CA GLN A 96 3.68 3.09 -14.89
C GLN A 96 4.03 2.11 -13.77
N TRP A 97 4.67 2.56 -12.70
CA TRP A 97 5.04 1.70 -11.58
C TRP A 97 3.81 1.03 -10.93
N ILE A 98 2.71 1.76 -10.75
CA ILE A 98 1.45 1.21 -10.24
C ILE A 98 0.91 0.14 -11.19
N GLY A 99 0.92 0.38 -12.49
CA GLY A 99 0.48 -0.59 -13.49
C GLY A 99 1.35 -1.85 -13.48
N GLU A 100 2.68 -1.71 -13.47
CA GLU A 100 3.62 -2.82 -13.38
C GLU A 100 3.43 -3.62 -12.09
N ARG A 101 3.12 -2.96 -10.96
CA ARG A 101 2.79 -3.63 -9.70
C ARG A 101 1.56 -4.53 -9.84
N ILE A 102 0.52 -4.08 -10.54
CA ILE A 102 -0.72 -4.85 -10.76
C ILE A 102 -0.45 -6.12 -11.58
N GLU A 103 0.51 -6.08 -12.50
CA GLU A 103 0.86 -7.23 -13.35
C GLU A 103 1.80 -8.24 -12.68
N ARG A 104 2.29 -7.97 -11.47
CA ARG A 104 3.22 -8.88 -10.78
C ARG A 104 2.55 -10.23 -10.45
N PRO A 105 3.27 -11.36 -10.61
CA PRO A 105 2.77 -12.65 -10.18
C PRO A 105 2.38 -12.64 -8.69
N GLY A 106 1.21 -13.20 -8.37
CA GLY A 106 0.71 -13.24 -7.00
C GLY A 106 0.07 -11.93 -6.51
N TYR A 107 -0.15 -10.94 -7.38
CA TYR A 107 -0.86 -9.71 -7.03
C TYR A 107 -2.27 -10.01 -6.48
N ARG A 108 -2.54 -9.52 -5.27
CA ARG A 108 -3.78 -9.74 -4.51
C ARG A 108 -4.53 -8.45 -4.22
N GLY A 109 -4.33 -7.43 -5.04
CA GLY A 109 -4.95 -6.12 -4.86
C GLY A 109 -4.11 -5.22 -3.95
N CYS A 110 -4.68 -4.06 -3.63
CA CYS A 110 -4.09 -3.11 -2.69
C CYS A 110 -4.47 -3.52 -1.24
N PRO A 111 -3.49 -3.75 -0.34
CA PRO A 111 -3.76 -4.11 1.05
C PRO A 111 -4.72 -3.14 1.75
N GLN A 112 -4.56 -1.84 1.50
CA GLN A 112 -5.39 -0.80 2.11
C GLN A 112 -6.85 -0.87 1.64
N ILE A 113 -7.10 -1.17 0.36
CA ILE A 113 -8.47 -1.36 -0.16
C ILE A 113 -9.09 -2.64 0.42
N ASN A 114 -8.34 -3.74 0.42
CA ASN A 114 -8.83 -5.02 0.95
C ASN A 114 -9.24 -4.90 2.42
N ILE A 115 -8.43 -4.24 3.24
CA ILE A 115 -8.73 -4.01 4.65
C ILE A 115 -9.93 -3.09 4.82
N ALA A 116 -10.06 -2.06 3.99
CA ALA A 116 -11.24 -1.19 4.00
C ALA A 116 -12.54 -1.96 3.69
N ALA A 117 -12.46 -2.96 2.80
CA ALA A 117 -13.58 -3.82 2.46
C ALA A 117 -13.86 -4.88 3.54
N GLU A 118 -12.82 -5.43 4.18
CA GLU A 118 -13.00 -6.36 5.29
C GLU A 118 -13.62 -5.60 6.48
N TYR A 119 -13.02 -4.55 7.01
CA TYR A 119 -13.43 -3.95 8.29
C TYR A 119 -14.37 -2.74 8.12
N ALA A 120 -15.66 -2.95 8.41
CA ALA A 120 -16.66 -1.87 8.36
C ALA A 120 -16.47 -0.80 9.47
N ASP A 121 -15.94 -1.18 10.64
CA ASP A 121 -15.71 -0.25 11.74
C ASP A 121 -14.58 0.73 11.43
N SER A 122 -14.91 2.03 11.34
CA SER A 122 -13.95 3.10 11.09
C SER A 122 -12.96 3.32 12.23
N ASN A 123 -13.26 2.82 13.44
CA ASN A 123 -12.36 2.93 14.59
C ASN A 123 -11.28 1.86 14.63
N HIS A 124 -11.41 0.79 13.84
CA HIS A 124 -10.41 -0.27 13.76
C HIS A 124 -9.04 0.31 13.36
N PRO A 125 -7.94 -0.02 14.05
CA PRO A 125 -6.62 0.59 13.83
C PRO A 125 -6.15 0.46 12.37
N ALA A 126 -6.24 -0.75 11.81
CA ALA A 126 -5.99 -1.03 10.40
C ALA A 126 -6.81 -0.15 9.43
N ARG A 127 -8.06 0.20 9.77
CA ARG A 127 -8.90 1.06 8.93
C ARG A 127 -8.40 2.50 8.90
N LYS A 128 -7.87 3.00 10.02
CA LYS A 128 -7.26 4.33 10.09
C LYS A 128 -6.03 4.41 9.19
N VAL A 129 -5.17 3.39 9.19
CA VAL A 129 -4.01 3.31 8.27
C VAL A 129 -4.47 3.32 6.80
N ALA A 130 -5.46 2.49 6.46
CA ALA A 130 -5.99 2.44 5.10
C ALA A 130 -6.57 3.79 4.63
N VAL A 131 -7.29 4.51 5.51
CA VAL A 131 -7.83 5.85 5.19
C VAL A 131 -6.71 6.87 5.04
N ALA A 132 -5.73 6.88 5.94
CA ALA A 132 -4.59 7.79 5.89
C ALA A 132 -3.80 7.62 4.59
N HIS A 133 -3.54 6.38 4.16
CA HIS A 133 -2.91 6.09 2.88
C HIS A 133 -3.66 6.71 1.69
N LYS A 134 -4.99 6.56 1.64
CA LYS A 134 -5.81 7.12 0.55
C LYS A 134 -5.87 8.64 0.57
N GLN A 135 -5.86 9.24 1.76
CA GLN A 135 -5.75 10.69 1.92
C GLN A 135 -4.39 11.19 1.43
N GLU A 136 -3.30 10.50 1.75
CA GLU A 136 -1.96 10.85 1.32
C GLU A 136 -1.78 10.72 -0.20
N LEU A 137 -2.32 9.66 -0.81
CA LEU A 137 -2.35 9.51 -2.27
C LEU A 137 -3.07 10.69 -2.93
N ARG A 138 -4.25 11.07 -2.43
CA ARG A 138 -4.97 12.24 -2.96
C ARG A 138 -4.16 13.52 -2.79
N ARG A 139 -3.54 13.72 -1.62
CA ARG A 139 -2.73 14.90 -1.32
C ARG A 139 -1.56 15.04 -2.31
N ARG A 140 -0.77 13.98 -2.51
CA ARG A 140 0.38 13.98 -3.44
C ARG A 140 -0.05 14.13 -4.90
N LEU A 141 -1.16 13.52 -5.30
CA LEU A 141 -1.72 13.74 -6.64
C LEU A 141 -2.19 15.19 -6.85
N THR A 142 -2.74 15.84 -5.82
CA THR A 142 -3.08 17.28 -5.87
C THR A 142 -1.82 18.13 -6.02
N GLU A 143 -0.72 17.79 -5.35
CA GLU A 143 0.56 18.49 -5.50
C GLU A 143 1.09 18.37 -6.94
N LEU A 144 1.07 17.17 -7.52
CA LEU A 144 1.45 16.95 -8.91
C LEU A 144 0.56 17.73 -9.88
N ALA A 145 -0.77 17.68 -9.68
CA ALA A 145 -1.73 18.40 -10.50
C ALA A 145 -1.49 19.92 -10.45
N SER A 146 -1.22 20.45 -9.26
CA SER A 146 -0.90 21.86 -9.04
C SER A 146 0.41 22.26 -9.73
N ALA A 147 1.45 21.43 -9.60
CA ALA A 147 2.74 21.65 -10.26
C ALA A 147 2.65 21.62 -11.80
N MET A 148 1.76 20.79 -12.34
CA MET A 148 1.42 20.76 -13.77
C MET A 148 0.49 21.91 -14.21
N ARG A 149 0.01 22.75 -13.28
CA ARG A 149 -0.95 23.84 -13.51
C ARG A 149 -2.27 23.35 -14.12
N ILE A 150 -2.78 22.22 -13.62
CA ILE A 150 -4.11 21.73 -13.96
C ILE A 150 -5.16 22.60 -13.25
N ASP A 151 -6.19 23.02 -13.98
CA ASP A 151 -7.36 23.68 -13.40
C ASP A 151 -8.10 22.70 -12.47
N GLU A 152 -8.53 23.17 -11.30
CA GLU A 152 -9.15 22.35 -10.24
C GLU A 152 -8.30 21.11 -9.84
N PRO A 153 -7.08 21.31 -9.31
CA PRO A 153 -6.13 20.22 -9.06
C PRO A 153 -6.68 19.18 -8.07
N GLU A 154 -7.49 19.57 -7.08
CA GLU A 154 -8.15 18.66 -6.15
C GLU A 154 -9.18 17.76 -6.84
N THR A 155 -9.96 18.32 -7.78
CA THR A 155 -10.95 17.56 -8.57
C THR A 155 -10.24 16.56 -9.48
N TYR A 156 -9.15 16.98 -10.14
CA TYR A 156 -8.34 16.09 -10.95
C TYR A 156 -7.75 14.94 -10.13
N ALA A 157 -7.13 15.27 -8.98
CA ALA A 157 -6.54 14.28 -8.07
C ALA A 157 -7.58 13.30 -7.53
N LEU A 158 -8.79 13.75 -7.20
CA LEU A 158 -9.90 12.89 -6.78
C LEU A 158 -10.28 11.88 -7.86
N ARG A 159 -10.46 12.34 -9.10
CA ARG A 159 -10.82 11.48 -10.23
C ARG A 159 -9.71 10.48 -10.51
N LEU A 160 -8.46 10.94 -10.54
CA LEU A 160 -7.32 10.07 -10.81
C LEU A 160 -7.09 9.05 -9.70
N ALA A 161 -7.19 9.44 -8.42
CA ALA A 161 -7.13 8.49 -7.30
C ALA A 161 -8.22 7.42 -7.41
N THR A 162 -9.43 7.79 -7.83
CA THR A 162 -10.54 6.85 -8.04
C THR A 162 -10.24 5.85 -9.17
N VAL A 163 -9.64 6.31 -10.27
CA VAL A 163 -9.19 5.44 -11.37
C VAL A 163 -8.08 4.50 -10.90
N ILE A 164 -7.10 4.99 -10.14
CA ILE A 164 -6.02 4.18 -9.54
C ILE A 164 -6.60 3.10 -8.62
N ASP A 165 -7.53 3.47 -7.72
CA ASP A 165 -8.19 2.53 -6.82
C ASP A 165 -8.98 1.46 -7.58
N GLY A 166 -9.66 1.86 -8.66
CA GLY A 166 -10.34 0.95 -9.59
C GLY A 166 -9.37 -0.04 -10.23
N ALA A 167 -8.26 0.44 -10.79
CA ALA A 167 -7.25 -0.41 -11.41
C ALA A 167 -6.61 -1.38 -10.40
N LEU A 168 -6.25 -0.89 -9.21
CA LEU A 168 -5.69 -1.71 -8.13
C LEU A 168 -6.65 -2.82 -7.68
N SER A 169 -7.96 -2.53 -7.62
CA SER A 169 -8.98 -3.49 -7.20
C SER A 169 -9.30 -4.50 -8.32
N SER A 170 -9.51 -4.01 -9.54
CA SER A 170 -9.86 -4.84 -10.70
C SER A 170 -8.73 -5.78 -11.11
N GLY A 171 -7.47 -5.39 -10.92
CA GLY A 171 -6.31 -6.23 -11.23
C GLY A 171 -6.36 -7.62 -10.57
N GLN A 172 -6.83 -7.68 -9.32
CA GLN A 172 -7.00 -8.94 -8.58
C GLN A 172 -8.17 -9.79 -9.09
N ALA A 173 -9.25 -9.16 -9.55
CA ALA A 173 -10.48 -9.84 -9.92
C ALA A 173 -10.52 -10.30 -11.39
N LEU A 174 -9.89 -9.54 -12.29
CA LEU A 174 -10.07 -9.68 -13.73
C LEU A 174 -8.80 -10.09 -14.48
N HIS A 175 -7.66 -10.29 -13.80
CA HIS A 175 -6.33 -10.41 -14.42
C HIS A 175 -6.10 -9.27 -15.42
N ALA A 176 -5.83 -8.07 -14.90
CA ALA A 176 -5.74 -6.87 -15.74
C ALA A 176 -4.63 -7.01 -16.80
N HIS A 177 -4.99 -6.91 -18.07
CA HIS A 177 -4.05 -6.72 -19.17
C HIS A 177 -3.90 -5.23 -19.48
N GLY A 178 -2.67 -4.73 -19.52
CA GLY A 178 -2.37 -3.34 -19.84
C GLY A 178 -2.84 -2.28 -18.82
N PRO A 179 -2.79 -2.52 -17.49
CA PRO A 179 -3.14 -1.51 -16.49
C PRO A 179 -2.27 -0.24 -16.60
N VAL A 180 -1.00 -0.36 -17.02
CA VAL A 180 -0.13 0.80 -17.30
C VAL A 180 -0.78 1.72 -18.33
N ARG A 181 -1.11 1.15 -19.50
CA ARG A 181 -1.71 1.90 -20.60
C ARG A 181 -3.05 2.51 -20.20
N PHE A 182 -3.89 1.74 -19.52
CA PHE A 182 -5.18 2.22 -19.01
C PHE A 182 -5.00 3.43 -18.09
N LEU A 183 -4.10 3.36 -17.10
CA LEU A 183 -3.87 4.43 -16.15
C LEU A 183 -3.35 5.70 -16.83
N GLN A 184 -2.39 5.57 -17.74
CA GLN A 184 -1.82 6.71 -18.47
C GLN A 184 -2.85 7.38 -19.40
N GLU A 185 -3.63 6.59 -20.16
CA GLU A 185 -4.69 7.13 -21.03
C GLU A 185 -5.76 7.87 -20.21
N PHE A 186 -6.19 7.32 -19.07
CA PHE A 186 -7.16 7.99 -18.20
C PHE A 186 -6.59 9.26 -17.57
N ALA A 187 -5.34 9.25 -17.10
CA ALA A 187 -4.72 10.45 -16.54
C ALA A 187 -4.69 11.60 -17.55
N GLN A 188 -4.50 11.29 -18.84
CA GLN A 188 -4.56 12.26 -19.92
C GLN A 188 -5.98 12.72 -20.23
N LEU A 189 -6.94 11.80 -20.31
CA LEU A 189 -8.36 12.12 -20.57
C LEU A 189 -8.99 12.98 -19.47
N LEU A 190 -8.53 12.82 -18.23
CA LEU A 190 -9.01 13.58 -17.08
C LEU A 190 -8.47 15.01 -17.03
N MET A 191 -7.42 15.35 -17.79
CA MET A 191 -6.92 16.72 -17.85
C MET A 191 -8.01 17.63 -18.46
N PRO A 192 -8.33 18.78 -17.82
CA PRO A 192 -9.27 19.72 -18.40
C PRO A 192 -8.78 20.15 -19.78
N LYS A 193 -9.67 20.08 -20.78
CA LYS A 193 -9.38 20.65 -22.10
C LYS A 193 -9.22 22.15 -21.88
N LYS A 194 -8.05 22.71 -22.20
CA LYS A 194 -7.88 24.17 -22.26
C LYS A 194 -9.04 24.74 -23.05
N GLY A 195 -9.87 25.56 -22.41
CA GLY A 195 -10.96 26.23 -23.09
C GLY A 195 -10.40 26.92 -24.33
N ARG A 196 -10.92 26.56 -25.51
CA ARG A 196 -10.71 27.40 -26.69
C ARG A 196 -11.32 28.75 -26.34
N LYS A 197 -10.47 29.75 -26.09
CA LYS A 197 -10.88 31.14 -26.19
C LYS A 197 -11.26 31.44 -27.64
#